data_AF-A0AAI8T2V0-F1
#
_entry.id   AF-A0AAI8T2V0-F1
#
_cell.length_a   1.000
_cell.length_b   1.000
_cell.length_c   1.000
_cell.angle_alpha   90.00
_cell.angle_beta   90.00
_cell.angle_gamma   90.00
#
_symmetry.space_group_name_H-M   'P 1'
#
loop_
_entity.id
_entity.type
_entity.pdbx_description
1 polymer ?
#
loop_
_entity_poly.entity_id
_entity_poly.type
_entity_poly.pdbx_seq_one_letter_code
_entity_poly.pdbx_strand_id
1 'polypeptide(L)' 'MIIPVTNAIEALNSKLRRAVRTRGHFPSDDAAMKLLYLVLNHAAEDWKRPPREWFEAKTQFAVVFGERFVSQ' A
#
# COMPACT_ATOMS: atom_id res chain seq x y z
N MET A 1 12.61 -7.49 -11.13
CA MET A 1 12.72 -7.06 -9.71
C MET A 1 11.41 -6.40 -9.32
N ILE A 2 10.55 -7.06 -8.54
CA ILE A 2 9.23 -6.54 -8.12
C ILE A 2 9.36 -5.39 -7.10
N ILE A 3 10.55 -5.18 -6.57
CA ILE A 3 10.80 -4.24 -5.48
C ILE A 3 11.48 -2.99 -6.05
N PRO A 4 10.70 -1.95 -6.36
CA PRO A 4 11.04 -0.66 -5.81
C PRO A 4 9.96 -0.29 -4.81
N VAL A 5 10.11 -0.78 -3.57
CA VAL A 5 9.27 -0.36 -2.42
C VAL A 5 9.25 1.16 -2.24
N THR A 6 10.27 1.85 -2.74
CA THR A 6 10.35 3.31 -2.83
C THR A 6 9.16 3.90 -3.57
N ASN A 7 8.86 3.47 -4.79
CA ASN A 7 7.78 4.05 -5.59
C ASN A 7 6.39 3.84 -4.95
N ALA A 8 6.14 2.68 -4.35
CA ALA A 8 4.86 2.38 -3.73
C ALA A 8 4.63 3.21 -2.45
N ILE A 9 5.65 3.28 -1.57
CA ILE A 9 5.58 4.07 -0.33
C ILE A 9 5.55 5.57 -0.66
N GLU A 10 6.33 6.03 -1.62
CA GLU A 10 6.34 7.44 -2.07
C GLU A 10 5.00 7.85 -2.67
N ALA A 11 4.38 7.00 -3.49
CA ALA A 11 3.06 7.26 -4.05
C ALA A 11 2.00 7.42 -2.95
N LEU A 12 2.01 6.54 -1.94
CA LEU A 12 1.11 6.65 -0.80
C LEU A 12 1.36 7.92 0.01
N ASN A 13 2.63 8.20 0.34
CA ASN A 13 3.02 9.40 1.06
C ASN A 13 2.65 10.69 0.31
N SER A 14 2.73 10.68 -1.02
CA SER A 14 2.30 11.79 -1.86
C SER A 14 0.79 12.05 -1.73
N LYS A 15 -0.03 10.99 -1.79
CA LYS A 15 -1.50 11.08 -1.58
C LYS A 15 -1.83 11.64 -0.19
N LEU A 16 -1.19 11.13 0.87
CA LEU A 16 -1.41 11.58 2.24
C LEU A 16 -1.02 13.06 2.43
N ARG A 17 0.19 13.45 1.98
CA ARG A 17 0.65 14.86 2.07
C ARG A 17 -0.29 15.81 1.32
N ARG A 18 -0.76 15.41 0.14
CA ARG A 18 -1.72 16.21 -0.62
C ARG A 18 -3.02 16.41 0.15
N ALA A 19 -3.59 15.35 0.72
CA ALA A 19 -4.84 15.44 1.49
C ALA A 19 -4.70 16.35 2.72
N VAL A 20 -3.60 16.21 3.47
CA VAL A 20 -3.30 17.08 4.62
C VAL A 20 -3.15 18.53 4.19
N ARG A 21 -2.39 18.81 3.11
CA ARG A 21 -2.19 20.16 2.60
C ARG A 21 -3.48 20.80 2.10
N THR A 22 -4.35 20.03 1.44
CA THR A 22 -5.66 20.49 0.98
C THR A 22 -6.59 20.83 2.15
N ARG A 23 -6.54 20.06 3.25
CA ARG A 23 -7.39 20.30 4.42
C ARG A 23 -6.92 21.48 5.28
N GLY A 24 -5.61 21.70 5.38
CA GLY A 24 -5.02 22.79 6.18
C GLY A 24 -5.08 22.51 7.68
N HIS A 25 -5.77 23.37 8.44
CA HIS A 25 -5.89 23.24 9.90
C HIS A 25 -6.95 22.20 10.30
N PHE A 26 -6.62 21.40 11.32
CA PHE A 26 -7.50 20.39 11.89
C PHE A 26 -8.03 20.85 13.25
N PRO A 27 -9.34 20.69 13.53
CA PRO A 27 -9.93 21.07 14.80
C PRO A 27 -9.57 20.12 15.96
N SER A 28 -9.07 18.92 15.65
CA SER A 28 -8.57 17.94 16.63
C SER A 28 -7.71 16.87 15.94
N ASP A 29 -6.93 16.14 16.73
CA ASP A 29 -6.14 15.00 16.24
C ASP A 29 -7.02 13.88 15.67
N ASP A 30 -8.21 13.68 16.26
CA ASP A 30 -9.18 12.69 15.77
C ASP A 30 -9.71 13.07 14.37
N ALA A 31 -9.92 14.36 14.10
CA ALA A 31 -10.29 14.82 12.75
C ALA A 31 -9.15 14.58 11.73
N ALA A 32 -7.89 14.74 12.15
CA ALA A 32 -6.74 14.41 11.32
C ALA A 32 -6.65 12.90 11.05
N MET A 33 -6.84 12.08 12.08
CA MET A 33 -6.83 10.62 11.97
C MET A 33 -7.91 10.11 11.03
N LYS A 34 -9.14 10.63 11.13
CA LYS A 34 -10.25 10.28 10.23
C LYS A 34 -9.92 10.60 8.78
N LEU A 35 -9.30 11.74 8.50
CA LEU A 35 -8.88 12.08 7.14
C LEU A 35 -7.85 11.07 6.62
N LEU A 36 -6.82 10.76 7.39
CA LEU A 36 -5.80 9.78 6.99
C LEU A 36 -6.42 8.40 6.74
N TYR A 37 -7.32 7.95 7.62
CA TYR A 37 -8.06 6.70 7.47
C TYR A 37 -8.85 6.66 6.15
N LEU A 38 -9.60 7.72 5.83
CA LEU A 38 -10.36 7.80 4.58
C LEU A 38 -9.46 7.75 3.34
N VAL A 39 -8.33 8.47 3.37
CA VAL A 39 -7.36 8.46 2.26
C VAL A 39 -6.73 7.08 2.07
N LEU A 40 -6.39 6.39 3.16
CA LEU A 40 -5.84 5.03 3.12
C LEU A 40 -6.85 4.03 2.57
N ASN A 41 -8.10 4.07 3.01
CA ASN A 41 -9.15 3.18 2.50
C ASN A 41 -9.39 3.40 1.01
N HIS A 42 -9.47 4.66 0.57
CA HIS A 42 -9.64 4.95 -0.84
C HIS A 42 -8.43 4.47 -1.67
N ALA A 43 -7.20 4.65 -1.16
CA ALA A 43 -6.02 4.11 -1.83
C ALA A 43 -6.03 2.57 -1.89
N ALA A 44 -6.56 1.89 -0.86
CA ALA A 44 -6.71 0.44 -0.85
C ALA A 44 -7.75 -0.06 -1.86
N GLU A 45 -8.81 0.71 -2.13
CA GLU A 45 -9.77 0.39 -3.20
C GLU A 45 -9.14 0.37 -4.60
N ASP A 46 -8.12 1.20 -4.82
CA ASP A 46 -7.37 1.23 -6.09
C ASP A 46 -6.40 0.04 -6.21
N TRP A 47 -5.94 -0.52 -5.10
CA TRP A 47 -4.97 -1.62 -5.05
C TRP A 47 -5.59 -3.01 -5.26
N LYS A 48 -6.38 -3.15 -6.32
CA LYS A 48 -7.05 -4.42 -6.67
C LYS A 48 -6.24 -5.32 -7.60
N ARG A 49 -5.24 -4.77 -8.29
CA ARG A 49 -4.47 -5.51 -9.30
C ARG A 49 -3.04 -5.75 -8.83
N PRO A 50 -2.60 -7.02 -8.75
CA PRO A 50 -1.21 -7.30 -8.47
C PRO A 50 -0.32 -6.82 -9.65
N PRO A 51 0.96 -6.52 -9.41
CA PRO A 51 1.94 -6.29 -10.48
C PRO A 51 1.92 -7.43 -11.50
N ARG A 52 2.20 -7.16 -12.78
CA ARG A 52 2.15 -8.17 -13.85
C ARG A 52 3.11 -9.33 -13.58
N GLU A 53 4.24 -9.00 -12.98
CA GLU A 53 5.34 -9.90 -12.65
C GLU A 53 5.04 -10.76 -11.40
N TRP A 54 3.93 -10.49 -10.69
CA TRP A 54 3.60 -11.16 -9.43
C TRP A 54 3.49 -12.67 -9.58
N PHE A 55 2.96 -13.15 -10.70
CA PHE A 55 2.84 -14.58 -10.95
C PHE A 55 4.20 -15.27 -11.01
N GLU A 56 5.17 -14.68 -11.74
CA GLU A 56 6.52 -15.20 -11.85
C GLU A 56 7.24 -15.21 -10.49
N ALA A 57 7.14 -14.11 -9.74
CA ALA A 57 7.73 -14.05 -8.40
C ALA A 57 7.09 -15.03 -7.43
N LYS A 58 5.78 -15.26 -7.51
CA LYS A 58 5.09 -16.26 -6.68
C LYS A 58 5.65 -17.66 -6.95
N THR A 59 5.89 -18.02 -8.21
CA THR A 59 6.53 -19.28 -8.58
C THR A 59 7.96 -19.38 -8.01
N GLN A 60 8.75 -18.31 -8.09
CA GLN A 60 10.08 -18.27 -7.49
C GLN A 60 10.03 -18.42 -5.96
N PHE A 61 9.09 -17.75 -5.28
CA PHE A 61 8.89 -17.91 -3.85
C PHE A 61 8.48 -19.33 -3.46
N ALA A 62 7.65 -19.99 -4.26
CA ALA A 62 7.24 -21.37 -4.02
C ALA A 62 8.42 -22.36 -4.14
N VAL A 63 9.40 -22.09 -5.01
CA VAL A 63 10.63 -22.91 -5.11
C VAL A 63 11.54 -22.67 -3.90
N VAL A 64 11.75 -21.40 -3.52
CA VAL A 64 12.70 -21.02 -2.46
C VAL A 64 12.15 -21.32 -1.05
N PHE A 65 10.84 -21.14 -0.86
CA PHE A 65 10.18 -21.24 0.45
C PHE A 65 9.05 -22.27 0.45
N GLY A 66 9.16 -23.34 -0.35
CA GLY A 66 8.09 -24.32 -0.58
C GLY A 66 7.44 -24.86 0.71
N GLU A 67 8.23 -25.08 1.75
CA GLU A 67 7.74 -25.53 3.08
C GLU A 67 6.75 -24.54 3.75
N ARG A 68 6.77 -23.26 3.38
CA ARG A 68 5.84 -22.23 3.88
C ARG A 68 4.59 -22.06 3.01
N PHE A 69 4.55 -22.69 1.84
CA PHE A 69 3.40 -22.64 0.92
C PHE A 69 2.48 -23.86 1.06
N VAL A 70 2.97 -24.96 1.60
CA VAL A 70 2.15 -26.13 1.95
C VAL A 70 1.78 -25.99 3.42
N SER A 71 0.53 -25.62 3.72
CA SER A 71 0.03 -25.80 5.08
C SER A 71 -0.07 -27.31 5.35
N GLN A 72 0.59 -27.77 6.41
CA GLN A 72 0.16 -29.00 7.09
C GLN A 72 -1.24 -28.81 7.67
#